data_AF-A0A1H2L7E1-F1
#
_entry.id   AF-A0A1H2L7E1-F1
#
_cell.length_a   1.000
_cell.length_b   1.000
_cell.length_c   1.000
_cell.angle_alpha   90.00
_cell.angle_beta   90.00
_cell.angle_gamma   90.00
#
_symmetry.space_group_name_H-M   'P 1'
#
loop_
_entity.id
_entity.type
_entity.pdbx_description
1 polymer ?
#
loop_
_entity_poly.entity_id
_entity_poly.type
_entity_poly.pdbx_seq_one_letter_code
_entity_poly.pdbx_strand_id
1 'polypeptide(L)'
;MRILWVRRLAAVGAAAVITAAGSTATVSAMDQALPGDTAYPAKIVLERARHVLTTDPADEASLYLRDTETRLEELVRAQSTKRNDAIPDVIAGYERAIAGLRTALADLGDDAAAATTDRANRELHTHEHVLNALQDIVPAAARPAIERALDRSAPRPAADGPAGITELDTPPTIGPVPDGSSQQCISADRSTPTIGSDTTLTYDGALLCPDAGTTGEYALAVSITNDAASSATVTVDDIHLTHTTPRPRGRAPDATADLDEAPITIAPGDTVDLEITGTYHLVNTDEGEKANLHLHLTGTLTATDESFTLATNVHLRGTGAQR
;
A
#
# COMPACT_ATOMS: atom_id res chain seq x y z
N MET A 1 38.52 -2.66 -14.02
CA MET A 1 38.59 -2.96 -12.57
C MET A 1 38.91 -1.75 -11.69
N ARG A 2 39.98 -0.96 -11.95
CA ARG A 2 40.34 0.19 -11.09
C ARG A 2 39.32 1.35 -11.05
N ILE A 3 38.56 1.58 -12.13
CA ILE A 3 37.58 2.69 -12.23
C ILE A 3 36.29 2.41 -11.42
N LEU A 4 35.88 1.15 -11.28
CA LEU A 4 34.71 0.76 -10.47
C LEU A 4 34.99 0.89 -8.96
N TRP A 5 36.23 0.69 -8.54
CA TRP A 5 36.65 0.85 -7.14
C TRP A 5 36.70 2.31 -6.68
N VAL A 6 37.13 3.24 -7.55
CA VAL A 6 37.19 4.67 -7.22
C VAL A 6 35.79 5.28 -7.10
N ARG A 7 34.82 4.84 -7.92
CA ARG A 7 33.41 5.29 -7.83
C ARG A 7 32.71 4.80 -6.55
N ARG A 8 33.04 3.60 -6.07
CA ARG A 8 32.48 3.02 -4.85
C ARG A 8 33.00 3.70 -3.57
N LEU A 9 34.28 4.09 -3.54
CA LEU A 9 34.85 4.83 -2.41
C LEU A 9 34.29 6.26 -2.28
N ALA A 10 33.97 6.91 -3.40
CA ALA A 10 33.35 8.24 -3.41
C ALA A 10 31.89 8.23 -2.87
N ALA A 11 31.11 7.17 -3.14
CA ALA A 11 29.76 7.01 -2.64
C ALA A 11 29.72 6.78 -1.11
N VAL A 12 30.67 6.01 -0.57
CA VAL A 12 30.83 5.81 0.88
C VAL A 12 31.21 7.13 1.59
N GLY A 13 32.03 7.97 0.96
CA GLY A 13 32.42 9.28 1.51
C GLY A 13 31.25 10.27 1.60
N ALA A 14 30.33 10.28 0.63
CA ALA A 14 29.16 11.15 0.64
C ALA A 14 28.11 10.74 1.69
N ALA A 15 27.92 9.42 1.91
CA ALA A 15 27.02 8.92 2.94
C ALA A 15 27.56 9.14 4.38
N ALA A 16 28.88 9.03 4.57
CA ALA A 16 29.52 9.24 5.88
C ALA A 16 29.57 10.70 6.34
N VAL A 17 29.52 11.67 5.43
CA VAL A 17 29.47 13.11 5.78
C VAL A 17 28.06 13.52 6.24
N ILE A 18 27.01 12.83 5.82
CA ILE A 18 25.63 13.11 6.24
C ILE A 18 25.34 12.55 7.65
N THR A 19 25.96 11.44 8.04
CA THR A 19 25.75 10.84 9.37
C THR A 19 26.46 11.57 10.51
N ALA A 20 27.52 12.34 10.23
CA ALA A 20 28.28 13.06 11.26
C ALA A 20 27.60 14.36 11.79
N ALA A 21 26.48 14.79 11.18
CA ALA A 21 25.77 16.02 11.55
C ALA A 21 24.27 15.84 11.88
N GLY A 22 23.78 14.59 11.94
CA GLY A 22 22.34 14.31 12.04
C GLY A 22 21.79 14.38 13.47
N SER A 23 21.28 15.53 13.89
CA SER A 23 20.21 15.57 14.91
C SER A 23 18.95 14.90 14.32
N THR A 24 18.17 14.15 15.11
CA THR A 24 16.92 13.48 14.68
C THR A 24 15.97 14.37 13.87
N ALA A 25 15.95 15.68 14.14
CA ALA A 25 15.20 16.68 13.39
C ALA A 25 15.56 16.79 11.88
N THR A 26 16.79 16.46 11.50
CA THR A 26 17.25 16.55 10.09
C THR A 26 16.79 15.38 9.23
N VAL A 27 16.59 14.19 9.82
CA VAL A 27 16.10 13.00 9.10
C VAL A 27 14.61 13.16 8.79
N SER A 28 13.81 13.58 9.77
CA SER A 28 12.37 13.84 9.58
C SER A 28 12.10 14.91 8.50
N ALA A 29 12.92 15.96 8.45
CA ALA A 29 12.81 16.99 7.41
C ALA A 29 13.13 16.48 6.00
N MET A 30 14.01 15.48 5.85
CA MET A 30 14.31 14.85 4.56
C MET A 30 13.18 13.95 4.10
N ASP A 31 12.57 13.17 5.00
CA ASP A 31 11.47 12.26 4.64
C ASP A 31 10.24 13.03 4.14
N GLN A 32 9.98 14.19 4.76
CA GLN A 32 8.86 15.05 4.39
C GLN A 32 9.11 15.95 3.16
N ALA A 33 10.37 16.12 2.74
CA ALA A 33 10.74 17.02 1.66
C ALA A 33 10.11 16.65 0.31
N LEU A 34 9.64 17.64 -0.41
CA LEU A 34 9.18 17.56 -1.80
C LEU A 34 10.21 18.18 -2.76
N PRO A 35 10.15 17.89 -4.07
CA PRO A 35 10.94 18.61 -5.06
C PRO A 35 10.86 20.14 -4.87
N GLY A 36 12.02 20.79 -4.94
CA GLY A 36 12.18 22.22 -4.67
C GLY A 36 12.49 22.57 -3.21
N ASP A 37 12.24 21.66 -2.26
CA ASP A 37 12.60 21.88 -0.86
C ASP A 37 14.12 21.74 -0.66
N THR A 38 14.67 22.49 0.30
CA THR A 38 16.12 22.53 0.57
C THR A 38 16.71 21.18 0.96
N ALA A 39 15.92 20.32 1.63
CA ALA A 39 16.33 18.99 2.06
C ALA A 39 16.18 17.90 0.96
N TYR A 40 15.42 18.17 -0.12
CA TYR A 40 15.12 17.17 -1.13
C TYR A 40 16.35 16.67 -1.91
N PRO A 41 17.31 17.52 -2.32
CA PRO A 41 18.53 17.02 -2.96
C PRO A 41 19.32 16.04 -2.09
N ALA A 42 19.34 16.24 -0.76
CA ALA A 42 19.99 15.34 0.17
C ALA A 42 19.29 13.98 0.24
N LYS A 43 17.94 13.96 0.26
CA LYS A 43 17.13 12.75 0.15
C LYS A 43 17.51 11.93 -1.08
N ILE A 44 17.52 12.57 -2.26
CA ILE A 44 17.87 11.90 -3.53
C ILE A 44 19.31 11.36 -3.52
N VAL A 45 20.26 12.06 -2.91
CA VAL A 45 21.65 11.57 -2.79
C VAL A 45 21.72 10.31 -1.91
N LEU A 46 21.00 10.31 -0.79
CA LEU A 46 20.98 9.17 0.13
C LEU A 46 20.34 7.93 -0.53
N GLU A 47 19.22 8.10 -1.22
CA GLU A 47 18.56 7.02 -1.98
C GLU A 47 19.49 6.45 -3.06
N ARG A 48 20.15 7.30 -3.85
CA ARG A 48 21.13 6.85 -4.84
C ARG A 48 22.31 6.12 -4.21
N ALA A 49 22.77 6.56 -3.04
CA ALA A 49 23.83 5.87 -2.32
C ALA A 49 23.40 4.46 -1.91
N ARG A 50 22.14 4.27 -1.46
CA ARG A 50 21.59 2.94 -1.14
C ARG A 50 21.64 2.02 -2.36
N HIS A 51 21.13 2.46 -3.51
CA HIS A 51 21.18 1.69 -4.76
C HIS A 51 22.61 1.32 -5.19
N VAL A 52 23.59 2.21 -5.03
CA VAL A 52 24.99 1.93 -5.37
C VAL A 52 25.64 0.90 -4.43
N LEU A 53 25.17 0.84 -3.18
CA LEU A 53 25.71 -0.05 -2.15
C LEU A 53 25.04 -1.44 -2.16
N THR A 54 23.82 -1.54 -2.66
CA THR A 54 23.12 -2.81 -2.85
C THR A 54 23.70 -3.58 -4.03
N THR A 55 23.99 -4.85 -3.82
CA THR A 55 24.60 -5.73 -4.84
C THR A 55 23.75 -6.93 -5.19
N ASP A 56 22.75 -7.24 -4.37
CA ASP A 56 21.81 -8.33 -4.61
C ASP A 56 20.62 -7.80 -5.44
N PRO A 57 20.26 -8.42 -6.57
CA PRO A 57 19.17 -7.94 -7.42
C PRO A 57 17.79 -7.97 -6.75
N ALA A 58 17.54 -8.88 -5.79
CA ALA A 58 16.27 -8.95 -5.08
C ALA A 58 16.15 -7.80 -4.05
N ASP A 59 17.26 -7.50 -3.37
CA ASP A 59 17.35 -6.31 -2.51
C ASP A 59 17.22 -5.02 -3.33
N GLU A 60 17.81 -4.97 -4.53
CA GLU A 60 17.72 -3.81 -5.42
C GLU A 60 16.28 -3.62 -5.93
N ALA A 61 15.58 -4.70 -6.32
CA ALA A 61 14.16 -4.66 -6.65
C ALA A 61 13.32 -4.13 -5.48
N SER A 62 13.60 -4.60 -4.26
CA SER A 62 12.92 -4.15 -3.04
C SER A 62 13.16 -2.66 -2.75
N LEU A 63 14.37 -2.14 -3.01
CA LEU A 63 14.66 -0.72 -2.89
C LEU A 63 13.87 0.11 -3.91
N TYR A 64 13.79 -0.33 -5.16
CA TYR A 64 13.00 0.39 -6.16
C TYR A 64 11.50 0.38 -5.84
N LEU A 65 10.97 -0.69 -5.23
CA LEU A 65 9.58 -0.72 -4.74
C LEU A 65 9.34 0.34 -3.66
N ARG A 66 10.23 0.43 -2.66
CA ARG A 66 10.15 1.49 -1.63
C ARG A 66 10.27 2.89 -2.23
N ASP A 67 11.13 3.07 -3.24
CA ASP A 67 11.23 4.35 -3.93
C ASP A 67 9.91 4.69 -4.64
N THR A 68 9.26 3.73 -5.31
CA THR A 68 7.96 3.98 -5.97
C THR A 68 6.86 4.37 -4.96
N GLU A 69 6.79 3.68 -3.82
CA GLU A 69 5.88 4.00 -2.72
C GLU A 69 6.14 5.43 -2.19
N THR A 70 7.41 5.75 -1.92
CA THR A 70 7.84 7.08 -1.47
C THR A 70 7.39 8.17 -2.46
N ARG A 71 7.49 7.93 -3.77
CA ARG A 71 7.03 8.93 -4.76
C ARG A 71 5.51 9.07 -4.79
N LEU A 72 4.75 8.02 -4.51
CA LEU A 72 3.30 8.15 -4.40
C LEU A 72 2.90 8.96 -3.17
N GLU A 73 3.53 8.73 -2.02
CA GLU A 73 3.32 9.53 -0.82
C GLU A 73 3.66 11.01 -1.06
N GLU A 74 4.79 11.28 -1.73
CA GLU A 74 5.16 12.63 -2.13
C GLU A 74 4.15 13.25 -3.09
N LEU A 75 3.57 12.46 -3.99
CA LEU A 75 2.58 12.93 -4.96
C LEU A 75 1.28 13.32 -4.25
N VAL A 76 0.82 12.47 -3.32
CA VAL A 76 -0.34 12.75 -2.45
C VAL A 76 -0.08 13.99 -1.60
N ARG A 77 1.12 14.13 -1.01
CA ARG A 77 1.51 15.29 -0.20
C ARG A 77 1.61 16.57 -1.02
N ALA A 78 2.21 16.51 -2.22
CA ALA A 78 2.30 17.65 -3.12
C ALA A 78 0.89 18.13 -3.51
N GLN A 79 -0.02 17.20 -3.78
CA GLN A 79 -1.42 17.50 -4.06
C GLN A 79 -2.13 18.12 -2.84
N SER A 80 -2.02 17.52 -1.65
CA SER A 80 -2.73 17.99 -0.44
C SER A 80 -2.23 19.36 0.04
N THR A 81 -0.94 19.65 -0.14
CA THR A 81 -0.32 20.95 0.18
C THR A 81 -0.36 21.96 -0.97
N LYS A 82 -1.00 21.61 -2.09
CA LYS A 82 -1.12 22.45 -3.30
C LYS A 82 0.24 22.84 -3.91
N ARG A 83 1.29 22.05 -3.67
CA ARG A 83 2.62 22.16 -4.28
C ARG A 83 2.63 21.58 -5.69
N ASN A 84 1.83 22.19 -6.56
CA ASN A 84 1.67 21.76 -7.96
C ASN A 84 2.98 21.84 -8.76
N ASP A 85 3.93 22.66 -8.30
CA ASP A 85 5.28 22.78 -8.86
C ASP A 85 6.12 21.51 -8.68
N ALA A 86 5.89 20.74 -7.61
CA ALA A 86 6.61 19.50 -7.32
C ALA A 86 6.09 18.29 -8.10
N ILE A 87 4.80 18.29 -8.45
CA ILE A 87 4.11 17.12 -9.05
C ILE A 87 4.86 16.53 -10.27
N PRO A 88 5.30 17.33 -11.27
CA PRO A 88 6.00 16.78 -12.44
C PRO A 88 7.29 16.04 -12.09
N ASP A 89 8.07 16.57 -11.13
CA ASP A 89 9.34 15.98 -10.70
C ASP A 89 9.12 14.71 -9.88
N VAL A 90 8.09 14.68 -9.02
CA VAL A 90 7.70 13.48 -8.28
C VAL A 90 7.30 12.36 -9.24
N ILE A 91 6.47 12.65 -10.25
CA ILE A 91 6.07 11.65 -11.26
C ILE A 91 7.29 11.16 -12.05
N ALA A 92 8.19 12.06 -12.45
CA ALA A 92 9.43 11.66 -13.13
C ALA A 92 10.34 10.80 -12.22
N GLY A 93 10.29 11.01 -10.90
CA GLY A 93 10.89 10.13 -9.90
C GLY A 93 10.27 8.74 -9.88
N TYR A 94 8.94 8.67 -9.86
CA TYR A 94 8.17 7.42 -9.87
C TYR A 94 8.48 6.60 -11.13
N GLU A 95 8.41 7.22 -12.32
CA GLU A 95 8.72 6.56 -13.59
C GLU A 95 10.15 5.99 -13.62
N ARG A 96 11.13 6.69 -13.03
CA ARG A 96 12.51 6.21 -12.91
C ARG A 96 12.63 5.01 -11.98
N ALA A 97 11.94 5.04 -10.84
CA ALA A 97 11.95 3.94 -9.89
C ALA A 97 11.32 2.67 -10.49
N ILE A 98 10.22 2.79 -11.24
CA ILE A 98 9.62 1.68 -12.00
C ILE A 98 10.59 1.10 -13.04
N ALA A 99 11.31 1.96 -13.78
CA ALA A 99 12.30 1.51 -14.74
C ALA A 99 13.47 0.76 -14.07
N GLY A 100 13.90 1.24 -12.91
CA GLY A 100 14.89 0.56 -12.07
C GLY A 100 14.41 -0.80 -11.57
N LEU A 101 13.20 -0.85 -11.01
CA LEU A 101 12.55 -2.09 -10.55
C LEU A 101 12.56 -3.15 -11.66
N ARG A 102 12.12 -2.77 -12.86
CA ARG A 102 12.09 -3.68 -14.02
C ARG A 102 13.47 -4.19 -14.42
N THR A 103 14.50 -3.36 -14.29
CA THR A 103 15.88 -3.77 -14.56
C THR A 103 16.34 -4.78 -13.51
N ALA A 104 16.13 -4.49 -12.23
CA ALA A 104 16.49 -5.38 -11.13
C ALA A 104 15.76 -6.73 -11.22
N LEU A 105 14.47 -6.74 -11.58
CA LEU A 105 13.69 -7.96 -11.79
C LEU A 105 14.22 -8.78 -12.97
N ALA A 106 14.70 -8.15 -14.04
CA ALA A 106 15.28 -8.83 -15.20
C ALA A 106 16.65 -9.46 -14.90
N ASP A 107 17.35 -8.95 -13.89
CA ASP A 107 18.65 -9.48 -13.43
C ASP A 107 18.51 -10.63 -12.41
N LEU A 108 17.29 -10.98 -12.00
CA LEU A 108 17.02 -12.14 -11.14
C LEU A 108 17.14 -13.46 -11.91
N GLY A 109 17.61 -14.51 -11.23
CA GLY A 109 17.53 -15.89 -11.72
C GLY A 109 16.10 -16.45 -11.64
N ASP A 110 15.78 -17.42 -12.49
CA ASP A 110 14.41 -17.91 -12.75
C ASP A 110 13.54 -18.17 -11.50
N ASP A 111 14.07 -18.84 -10.47
CA ASP A 111 13.28 -19.18 -9.26
C ASP A 111 13.06 -17.97 -8.33
N ALA A 112 14.07 -17.11 -8.17
CA ALA A 112 13.96 -15.88 -7.36
C ALA A 112 13.12 -14.80 -8.06
N ALA A 113 13.07 -14.86 -9.40
CA ALA A 113 12.29 -13.95 -10.22
C ALA A 113 10.79 -14.11 -9.96
N ALA A 114 10.26 -15.34 -9.82
CA ALA A 114 8.81 -15.56 -9.68
C ALA A 114 8.23 -14.90 -8.41
N ALA A 115 8.74 -15.25 -7.22
CA ALA A 115 8.21 -14.73 -5.96
C ALA A 115 8.39 -13.20 -5.82
N THR A 116 9.53 -12.68 -6.28
CA THR A 116 9.83 -11.24 -6.23
C THR A 116 8.98 -10.47 -7.25
N THR A 117 8.74 -11.04 -8.43
CA THR A 117 7.85 -10.47 -9.45
C THR A 117 6.41 -10.47 -8.99
N ASP A 118 5.93 -11.55 -8.36
CA ASP A 118 4.58 -11.60 -7.81
C ASP A 118 4.37 -10.54 -6.72
N ARG A 119 5.36 -10.36 -5.85
CA ARG A 119 5.35 -9.26 -4.88
C ARG A 119 5.30 -7.91 -5.58
N ALA A 120 6.20 -7.66 -6.52
CA ALA A 120 6.25 -6.40 -7.25
C ALA A 120 4.92 -6.10 -7.96
N ASN A 121 4.31 -7.09 -8.61
CA ASN A 121 3.03 -6.93 -9.28
C ASN A 121 1.89 -6.56 -8.30
N ARG A 122 1.85 -7.16 -7.10
CA ARG A 122 0.87 -6.77 -6.07
C ARG A 122 1.04 -5.31 -5.64
N GLU A 123 2.28 -4.89 -5.38
CA GLU A 123 2.56 -3.49 -5.02
C GLU A 123 2.23 -2.52 -6.15
N LEU A 124 2.59 -2.85 -7.39
CA LEU A 124 2.26 -2.03 -8.55
C LEU A 124 0.75 -1.91 -8.77
N HIS A 125 0.00 -2.96 -8.48
CA HIS A 125 -1.45 -2.89 -8.52
C HIS A 125 -2.01 -1.92 -7.46
N THR A 126 -1.45 -1.92 -6.24
CA THR A 126 -1.76 -0.90 -5.22
C THR A 126 -1.43 0.51 -5.73
N HIS A 127 -0.29 0.69 -6.40
CA HIS A 127 0.12 1.98 -6.97
C HIS A 127 -0.86 2.49 -8.04
N GLU A 128 -1.40 1.60 -8.87
CA GLU A 128 -2.41 1.96 -9.87
C GLU A 128 -3.65 2.55 -9.22
N HIS A 129 -4.10 2.01 -8.09
CA HIS A 129 -5.27 2.54 -7.38
C HIS A 129 -5.03 3.98 -6.90
N VAL A 130 -3.84 4.25 -6.33
CA VAL A 130 -3.46 5.60 -5.88
C VAL A 130 -3.35 6.58 -7.05
N LEU A 131 -2.68 6.18 -8.14
CA LEU A 131 -2.51 7.01 -9.33
C LEU A 131 -3.85 7.32 -10.01
N ASN A 132 -4.76 6.34 -10.09
CA ASN A 132 -6.11 6.56 -10.60
C ASN A 132 -6.90 7.55 -9.75
N ALA A 133 -6.84 7.43 -8.41
CA ALA A 133 -7.51 8.38 -7.52
C ALA A 133 -6.97 9.81 -7.67
N LEU A 134 -5.66 9.95 -7.96
CA LEU A 134 -5.03 11.25 -8.16
C LEU A 134 -5.46 11.94 -9.46
N GLN A 135 -5.78 11.21 -10.54
CA GLN A 135 -6.16 11.82 -11.83
C GLN A 135 -7.31 12.83 -11.72
N ASP A 136 -8.27 12.55 -10.85
CA ASP A 136 -9.48 13.37 -10.69
C ASP A 136 -9.20 14.67 -9.94
N ILE A 137 -8.19 14.69 -9.06
CA ILE A 137 -7.92 15.79 -8.14
C ILE A 137 -6.70 16.62 -8.53
N VAL A 138 -5.76 16.08 -9.30
CA VAL A 138 -4.59 16.86 -9.76
C VAL A 138 -4.98 17.91 -10.81
N PRO A 139 -4.19 19.00 -10.93
CA PRO A 139 -4.38 19.97 -12.00
C PRO A 139 -4.35 19.31 -13.39
N ALA A 140 -5.12 19.86 -14.34
CA ALA A 140 -5.20 19.33 -15.70
C ALA A 140 -3.82 19.19 -16.39
N ALA A 141 -2.87 20.06 -16.06
CA ALA A 141 -1.49 20.00 -16.57
C ALA A 141 -0.72 18.74 -16.10
N ALA A 142 -1.09 18.13 -14.98
CA ALA A 142 -0.43 16.95 -14.43
C ALA A 142 -1.03 15.62 -14.91
N ARG A 143 -2.27 15.63 -15.44
CA ARG A 143 -2.98 14.41 -15.87
C ARG A 143 -2.20 13.56 -16.87
N PRO A 144 -1.60 14.12 -17.94
CA PRO A 144 -0.84 13.30 -18.90
C PRO A 144 0.37 12.61 -18.27
N ALA A 145 0.91 13.15 -17.17
CA ALA A 145 2.01 12.54 -16.45
C ALA A 145 1.53 11.37 -15.58
N ILE A 146 0.36 11.49 -14.96
CA ILE A 146 -0.25 10.39 -14.21
C ILE A 146 -0.67 9.25 -15.14
N GLU A 147 -1.23 9.55 -16.31
CA GLU A 147 -1.57 8.55 -17.33
C GLU A 147 -0.33 7.73 -17.74
N ARG A 148 0.81 8.39 -18.00
CA ARG A 148 2.07 7.68 -18.27
C ARG A 148 2.56 6.85 -17.08
N ALA A 149 2.39 7.34 -15.85
CA ALA A 149 2.78 6.59 -14.66
C ALA A 149 1.96 5.30 -14.54
N LEU A 150 0.65 5.35 -14.83
CA LEU A 150 -0.24 4.19 -14.88
C LEU A 150 0.13 3.21 -16.00
N ASP A 151 0.39 3.71 -17.21
CA ASP A 151 0.86 2.87 -18.32
C ASP A 151 2.16 2.15 -17.96
N ARG A 152 3.02 2.81 -17.16
CA ARG A 152 4.26 2.21 -16.69
C ARG A 152 4.07 1.29 -15.49
N SER A 153 3.06 1.45 -14.64
CA SER A 153 2.81 0.53 -13.52
C SER A 153 2.08 -0.74 -13.96
N ALA A 154 1.39 -0.70 -15.11
CA ALA A 154 0.70 -1.83 -15.71
C ALA A 154 1.50 -3.14 -15.62
N PRO A 155 0.94 -4.21 -15.04
CA PRO A 155 1.52 -5.53 -15.08
C PRO A 155 1.83 -5.89 -16.53
N ARG A 156 3.06 -6.34 -16.79
CA ARG A 156 3.33 -6.96 -18.08
C ARG A 156 2.80 -8.39 -18.03
N PRO A 157 2.03 -8.82 -19.04
CA PRO A 157 1.71 -10.23 -19.16
C PRO A 157 3.03 -11.01 -19.16
N ALA A 158 3.09 -12.06 -18.34
CA ALA A 158 4.20 -13.00 -18.37
C ALA A 158 4.36 -13.45 -19.82
N ALA A 159 5.59 -13.35 -20.35
CA ALA A 159 5.86 -13.75 -21.72
C ALA A 159 5.43 -15.22 -21.91
N ASP A 160 4.37 -15.42 -22.70
CA ASP A 160 3.77 -16.68 -23.15
C ASP A 160 4.25 -17.98 -22.48
N GLY A 161 3.53 -18.39 -21.42
CA GLY A 161 3.41 -19.80 -21.03
C GLY A 161 2.20 -20.43 -21.73
N PRO A 162 2.25 -21.72 -22.15
CA PRO A 162 1.25 -22.28 -23.05
C PRO A 162 -0.13 -22.38 -22.39
N ALA A 163 -1.14 -21.98 -23.16
CA ALA A 163 -2.55 -22.07 -22.84
C ALA A 163 -2.95 -23.51 -22.46
N GLY A 164 -3.56 -23.65 -21.29
CA GLY A 164 -4.15 -24.91 -20.88
C GLY A 164 -4.58 -24.93 -19.42
N ILE A 165 -5.70 -24.31 -19.10
CA ILE A 165 -6.58 -24.86 -18.06
C ILE A 165 -8.03 -24.80 -18.53
N THR A 166 -8.62 -25.98 -18.43
CA THR A 166 -9.95 -26.40 -18.82
C THR A 166 -11.00 -25.78 -17.90
N GLU A 167 -12.08 -25.35 -18.54
CA GLU A 167 -13.43 -25.12 -18.03
C GLU A 167 -13.75 -25.98 -16.78
N LEU A 168 -14.02 -25.30 -15.67
CA LEU A 168 -14.45 -25.91 -14.40
C LEU A 168 -15.88 -25.48 -14.09
N ASP A 169 -16.66 -26.48 -13.72
CA ASP A 169 -18.08 -26.57 -13.43
C ASP A 169 -18.84 -25.32 -12.95
N THR A 170 -20.08 -25.24 -13.45
CA THR A 170 -21.16 -24.33 -13.07
C THR A 170 -21.32 -24.20 -11.54
N PRO A 171 -21.42 -22.97 -10.98
CA PRO A 171 -21.67 -22.78 -9.55
C PRO A 171 -23.08 -23.23 -9.15
N PRO A 172 -23.28 -23.72 -7.91
CA PRO A 172 -24.61 -24.00 -7.39
C PRO A 172 -25.45 -22.71 -7.31
N THR A 173 -26.73 -22.81 -7.66
CA THR A 173 -27.71 -21.73 -7.50
C THR A 173 -28.01 -21.53 -6.01
N ILE A 174 -27.41 -20.52 -5.40
CA ILE A 174 -27.77 -20.03 -4.06
C ILE A 174 -28.97 -19.09 -4.22
N GLY A 175 -30.03 -19.32 -3.43
CA GLY A 175 -31.24 -18.50 -3.46
C GLY A 175 -30.98 -17.05 -3.03
N PRO A 176 -31.92 -16.12 -3.32
CA PRO A 176 -31.75 -14.70 -2.98
C PRO A 176 -31.54 -14.52 -1.47
N VAL A 177 -30.45 -13.84 -1.11
CA VAL A 177 -30.18 -13.39 0.26
C VAL A 177 -31.23 -12.32 0.60
N PRO A 178 -31.94 -12.40 1.74
CA PRO A 178 -32.89 -11.38 2.13
C PRO A 178 -32.19 -10.04 2.39
N ASP A 179 -32.71 -8.97 1.76
CA ASP A 179 -32.34 -7.59 2.04
C ASP A 179 -32.44 -7.31 3.55
N GLY A 180 -31.33 -6.85 4.15
CA GLY A 180 -31.28 -6.43 5.55
C GLY A 180 -30.58 -7.37 6.54
N SER A 181 -29.87 -8.40 6.07
CA SER A 181 -28.92 -9.14 6.93
C SER A 181 -27.52 -8.51 6.85
N SER A 182 -26.87 -8.31 8.00
CA SER A 182 -25.49 -7.82 8.05
C SER A 182 -24.58 -8.77 7.27
N GLN A 183 -23.79 -8.21 6.35
CA GLN A 183 -22.90 -8.99 5.51
C GLN A 183 -21.85 -9.73 6.34
N GLN A 184 -21.74 -11.05 6.17
CA GLN A 184 -20.68 -11.84 6.79
C GLN A 184 -19.38 -11.76 5.99
N CYS A 185 -18.27 -11.55 6.68
CA CYS A 185 -16.95 -11.47 6.09
C CYS A 185 -16.00 -12.45 6.78
N ILE A 186 -15.02 -12.95 6.03
CA ILE A 186 -14.00 -13.88 6.52
C ILE A 186 -12.61 -13.29 6.34
N SER A 187 -11.71 -13.54 7.29
CA SER A 187 -10.29 -13.19 7.17
C SER A 187 -9.65 -13.93 5.98
N ALA A 188 -9.07 -13.18 5.07
CA ALA A 188 -8.41 -13.67 3.86
C ALA A 188 -6.88 -13.57 3.97
N ASP A 189 -6.37 -12.66 4.79
CA ASP A 189 -4.95 -12.47 5.03
C ASP A 189 -4.66 -11.93 6.45
N ARG A 190 -3.49 -12.26 6.99
CA ARG A 190 -3.01 -11.73 8.27
C ARG A 190 -1.69 -10.98 8.10
N SER A 191 -1.60 -9.81 8.71
CA SER A 191 -0.42 -8.95 8.70
C SER A 191 0.23 -8.91 10.07
N THR A 192 1.56 -8.91 10.12
CA THR A 192 2.34 -8.91 11.36
C THR A 192 3.41 -7.80 11.39
N PRO A 193 3.02 -6.52 11.44
CA PRO A 193 3.99 -5.42 11.48
C PRO A 193 4.64 -5.30 12.87
N THR A 194 5.88 -4.81 12.88
CA THR A 194 6.52 -4.26 14.07
C THR A 194 6.35 -2.74 14.06
N ILE A 195 5.76 -2.20 15.12
CA ILE A 195 5.57 -0.76 15.36
C ILE A 195 6.50 -0.30 16.49
N GLY A 196 7.02 0.92 16.37
CA GLY A 196 8.07 1.42 17.26
C GLY A 196 9.33 0.56 17.21
N SER A 197 10.03 0.42 18.35
CA SER A 197 11.27 -0.35 18.44
C SER A 197 11.09 -1.87 18.52
N ASP A 198 10.00 -2.33 19.13
CA ASP A 198 9.88 -3.71 19.62
C ASP A 198 8.45 -4.10 20.02
N THR A 199 7.42 -3.52 19.39
CA THR A 199 6.03 -3.94 19.57
C THR A 199 5.53 -4.59 18.29
N THR A 200 5.14 -5.86 18.35
CA THR A 200 4.65 -6.62 17.18
C THR A 200 3.15 -6.84 17.30
N LEU A 201 2.40 -6.43 16.29
CA LEU A 201 0.97 -6.67 16.20
C LEU A 201 0.70 -7.72 15.13
N THR A 202 -0.30 -8.59 15.34
CA THR A 202 -0.84 -9.45 14.29
C THR A 202 -2.32 -9.13 14.11
N TYR A 203 -2.77 -8.88 12.89
CA TYR A 203 -4.16 -8.52 12.63
C TYR A 203 -4.68 -9.02 11.28
N ASP A 204 -5.99 -8.97 11.09
CA ASP A 204 -6.64 -9.29 9.81
C ASP A 204 -6.38 -8.17 8.79
N GLY A 205 -5.40 -8.38 7.90
CA GLY A 205 -4.97 -7.42 6.88
C GLY A 205 -5.88 -7.40 5.66
N ALA A 206 -6.65 -8.48 5.43
CA ALA A 206 -7.68 -8.52 4.41
C ALA A 206 -8.89 -9.34 4.84
N LEU A 207 -10.08 -8.88 4.46
CA LEU A 207 -11.37 -9.52 4.67
C LEU A 207 -12.07 -9.73 3.32
N LEU A 208 -12.72 -10.87 3.15
CA LEU A 208 -13.56 -11.19 1.99
C LEU A 208 -15.01 -11.38 2.44
N CYS A 209 -15.92 -10.65 1.82
CA CYS A 209 -17.36 -10.69 2.06
C CYS A 209 -18.05 -11.22 0.80
N PRO A 210 -18.25 -12.56 0.68
CA PRO A 210 -18.88 -13.16 -0.49
C PRO A 210 -20.40 -12.94 -0.49
N ASP A 211 -20.99 -12.99 -1.68
CA ASP A 211 -22.44 -12.93 -1.90
C ASP A 211 -23.12 -11.69 -1.29
N ALA A 212 -22.40 -10.56 -1.32
CA ALA A 212 -22.91 -9.26 -0.90
C ALA A 212 -24.06 -8.79 -1.79
N GLY A 213 -25.12 -8.26 -1.18
CA GLY A 213 -26.18 -7.57 -1.91
C GLY A 213 -25.64 -6.33 -2.62
N THR A 214 -26.33 -5.80 -3.64
CA THR A 214 -25.85 -4.60 -4.36
C THR A 214 -25.69 -3.39 -3.43
N THR A 215 -26.51 -3.28 -2.39
CA THR A 215 -26.37 -2.30 -1.30
C THR A 215 -26.62 -2.97 0.03
N GLY A 216 -25.98 -2.52 1.09
CA GLY A 216 -26.27 -3.05 2.41
C GLY A 216 -25.44 -2.42 3.54
N GLU A 217 -25.57 -3.04 4.70
CA GLU A 217 -24.75 -2.81 5.88
C GLU A 217 -23.79 -3.99 6.07
N TYR A 218 -22.63 -3.71 6.65
CA TYR A 218 -21.68 -4.73 7.08
C TYR A 218 -21.32 -4.55 8.55
N ALA A 219 -20.95 -5.66 9.19
CA ALA A 219 -20.26 -5.68 10.47
C ALA A 219 -19.03 -6.60 10.32
N LEU A 220 -17.84 -6.01 10.40
CA LEU A 220 -16.57 -6.71 10.25
C LEU A 220 -16.00 -7.01 11.63
N ALA A 221 -15.64 -8.26 11.88
CA ALA A 221 -14.79 -8.60 13.01
C ALA A 221 -13.32 -8.56 12.56
N VAL A 222 -12.53 -7.63 13.12
CA VAL A 222 -11.08 -7.54 12.90
C VAL A 222 -10.37 -7.93 14.19
N SER A 223 -9.68 -9.05 14.17
CA SER A 223 -8.91 -9.52 15.32
C SER A 223 -7.53 -8.88 15.33
N ILE A 224 -7.15 -8.25 16.44
CA ILE A 224 -5.82 -7.68 16.66
C ILE A 224 -5.19 -8.33 17.89
N THR A 225 -4.04 -8.95 17.70
CA THR A 225 -3.21 -9.54 18.75
C THR A 225 -1.96 -8.68 18.96
N ASN A 226 -1.69 -8.28 20.20
CA ASN A 226 -0.40 -7.72 20.57
C ASN A 226 0.50 -8.86 21.06
N ASP A 227 1.65 -9.08 20.41
CA ASP A 227 2.53 -10.20 20.74
C ASP A 227 2.98 -10.14 22.22
N ALA A 228 3.10 -11.30 22.87
CA ALA A 228 3.48 -11.36 24.28
C ALA A 228 4.91 -10.85 24.55
N ALA A 229 5.78 -10.83 23.53
CA ALA A 229 7.12 -10.27 23.60
C ALA A 229 7.15 -8.75 23.34
N SER A 230 6.03 -8.14 22.96
CA SER A 230 5.97 -6.69 22.76
C SER A 230 6.30 -5.93 24.04
N SER A 231 7.03 -4.83 23.89
CA SER A 231 7.46 -4.00 25.02
C SER A 231 6.40 -3.02 25.51
N ALA A 232 5.38 -2.73 24.69
CA ALA A 232 4.41 -1.69 24.96
C ALA A 232 2.96 -2.16 24.78
N THR A 233 2.10 -1.56 25.60
CA THR A 233 0.66 -1.55 25.37
C THR A 233 0.33 -0.65 24.19
N VAL A 234 -0.66 -1.06 23.42
CA VAL A 234 -1.14 -0.38 22.23
C VAL A 234 -2.55 0.13 22.47
N THR A 235 -2.86 1.33 22.01
CA THR A 235 -4.22 1.87 21.99
C THR A 235 -4.63 2.11 20.53
N VAL A 236 -5.75 1.53 20.09
CA VAL A 236 -6.39 1.83 18.80
C VAL A 236 -7.40 2.95 19.06
N ASP A 237 -7.20 4.09 18.40
CA ASP A 237 -7.89 5.34 18.69
C ASP A 237 -9.07 5.61 17.74
N ASP A 238 -8.94 5.24 16.46
CA ASP A 238 -9.94 5.57 15.44
C ASP A 238 -9.83 4.65 14.22
N ILE A 239 -10.85 4.67 13.36
CA ILE A 239 -10.86 4.07 12.04
C ILE A 239 -11.21 5.09 10.95
N HIS A 240 -10.53 4.98 9.81
CA HIS A 240 -10.80 5.80 8.65
C HIS A 240 -10.97 4.95 7.40
N LEU A 241 -12.12 5.08 6.73
CA LEU A 241 -12.25 4.66 5.34
C LEU A 241 -11.52 5.65 4.45
N THR A 242 -10.34 5.26 3.96
CA THR A 242 -9.50 6.15 3.16
C THR A 242 -9.96 6.24 1.71
N HIS A 243 -10.38 5.11 1.12
CA HIS A 243 -10.91 5.05 -0.23
C HIS A 243 -11.68 3.76 -0.52
N THR A 244 -12.50 3.84 -1.56
CA THR A 244 -13.22 2.71 -2.15
C THR A 244 -12.88 2.52 -3.64
N THR A 245 -12.88 1.28 -4.11
CA THR A 245 -12.65 0.88 -5.52
C THR A 245 -13.59 -0.26 -5.91
N PRO A 246 -13.78 -0.61 -7.20
CA PRO A 246 -13.29 0.05 -8.41
C PRO A 246 -14.04 1.35 -8.70
N ARG A 247 -13.48 2.26 -9.50
CA ARG A 247 -14.09 3.55 -9.85
C ARG A 247 -14.58 3.60 -11.30
N PRO A 248 -15.57 2.79 -11.72
CA PRO A 248 -16.03 2.81 -13.09
C PRO A 248 -16.54 4.22 -13.43
N ARG A 249 -15.92 4.85 -14.43
CA ARG A 249 -16.19 6.24 -14.84
C ARG A 249 -15.89 7.27 -13.73
N GLY A 250 -14.89 7.01 -12.89
CA GLY A 250 -14.42 7.93 -11.84
C GLY A 250 -15.30 7.99 -10.59
N ARG A 251 -16.37 7.18 -10.52
CA ARG A 251 -17.24 7.12 -9.33
C ARG A 251 -16.89 5.91 -8.49
N ALA A 252 -16.44 6.17 -7.27
CA ALA A 252 -16.17 5.14 -6.29
C ALA A 252 -17.49 4.59 -5.69
N PRO A 253 -17.48 3.35 -5.17
CA PRO A 253 -18.54 2.84 -4.30
C PRO A 253 -18.78 3.81 -3.15
N ASP A 254 -20.04 4.14 -2.87
CA ASP A 254 -20.39 4.82 -1.63
C ASP A 254 -20.22 3.81 -0.48
N ALA A 255 -19.47 4.19 0.56
CA ALA A 255 -19.34 3.40 1.77
C ALA A 255 -19.01 4.27 2.99
N THR A 256 -19.28 3.74 4.17
CA THR A 256 -18.95 4.34 5.46
C THR A 256 -18.28 3.30 6.35
N ALA A 257 -17.47 3.73 7.32
CA ALA A 257 -16.90 2.86 8.33
C ALA A 257 -16.92 3.59 9.68
N ASP A 258 -17.32 2.88 10.74
CA ASP A 258 -17.34 3.36 12.12
C ASP A 258 -16.77 2.25 13.04
N LEU A 259 -16.15 2.66 14.15
CA LEU A 259 -15.58 1.76 15.15
C LEU A 259 -16.31 2.00 16.47
N ASP A 260 -17.15 1.03 16.87
CA ASP A 260 -18.14 1.22 17.94
C ASP A 260 -17.53 1.49 19.32
N GLU A 261 -16.34 0.95 19.64
CA GLU A 261 -15.77 0.94 21.00
C GLU A 261 -14.43 1.67 21.18
N ALA A 262 -14.08 2.64 20.33
CA ALA A 262 -12.81 3.38 20.45
C ALA A 262 -12.77 4.42 21.60
N PRO A 263 -11.61 4.64 22.27
CA PRO A 263 -10.32 3.97 22.06
C PRO A 263 -10.22 2.62 22.79
N ILE A 264 -9.49 1.67 22.20
CA ILE A 264 -9.37 0.29 22.68
C ILE A 264 -7.92 -0.01 23.01
N THR A 265 -7.66 -0.55 24.21
CA THR A 265 -6.31 -0.84 24.70
C THR A 265 -6.01 -2.33 24.63
N ILE A 266 -4.83 -2.70 24.11
CA ILE A 266 -4.37 -4.07 23.91
C ILE A 266 -3.00 -4.24 24.58
N ALA A 267 -2.96 -4.93 25.73
CA ALA A 267 -1.71 -5.21 26.42
C ALA A 267 -0.90 -6.30 25.71
N PRO A 268 0.42 -6.40 25.92
CA PRO A 268 1.22 -7.50 25.39
C PRO A 268 0.66 -8.87 25.78
N GLY A 269 0.44 -9.72 24.78
CA GLY A 269 -0.15 -11.06 24.92
C GLY A 269 -1.68 -11.11 24.78
N ASP A 270 -2.36 -9.97 24.76
CA ASP A 270 -3.81 -9.90 24.59
C ASP A 270 -4.22 -9.91 23.12
N THR A 271 -5.46 -10.34 22.89
CA THR A 271 -6.15 -10.25 21.59
C THR A 271 -7.50 -9.59 21.81
N VAL A 272 -7.86 -8.66 20.93
CA VAL A 272 -9.16 -8.01 20.91
C VAL A 272 -9.77 -8.16 19.52
N ASP A 273 -11.06 -8.46 19.47
CA ASP A 273 -11.84 -8.45 18.24
C ASP A 273 -12.59 -7.12 18.15
N LEU A 274 -12.28 -6.35 17.12
CA LEU A 274 -12.91 -5.07 16.83
C LEU A 274 -14.12 -5.29 15.93
N GLU A 275 -15.28 -4.71 16.29
CA GLU A 275 -16.42 -4.63 15.39
C GLU A 275 -16.37 -3.30 14.62
N ILE A 276 -16.26 -3.38 13.31
CA ILE A 276 -16.31 -2.23 12.40
C ILE A 276 -17.61 -2.31 11.62
N THR A 277 -18.46 -1.30 11.79
CA THR A 277 -19.75 -1.23 11.12
C THR A 277 -19.72 -0.24 9.96
N GLY A 278 -20.62 -0.39 9.00
CA GLY A 278 -20.63 0.48 7.84
C GLY A 278 -21.72 0.17 6.83
N THR A 279 -21.84 1.04 5.84
CA THR A 279 -22.72 0.87 4.68
C THR A 279 -21.88 0.71 3.42
N TYR A 280 -22.46 0.10 2.38
CA TYR A 280 -21.80 -0.03 1.09
C TYR A 280 -22.80 -0.03 -0.08
N HIS A 281 -22.30 0.34 -1.26
CA HIS A 281 -22.95 0.16 -2.55
C HIS A 281 -21.97 -0.47 -3.54
N LEU A 282 -22.22 -1.71 -3.98
CA LEU A 282 -21.41 -2.39 -4.99
C LEU A 282 -21.51 -1.67 -6.34
N VAL A 283 -20.44 -1.74 -7.13
CA VAL A 283 -20.45 -1.25 -8.51
C VAL A 283 -20.27 -2.42 -9.46
N ASN A 284 -21.03 -2.39 -10.55
CA ASN A 284 -20.95 -3.43 -11.57
C ASN A 284 -19.70 -3.21 -12.46
N THR A 285 -18.91 -4.27 -12.60
CA THR A 285 -17.72 -4.34 -13.45
C THR A 285 -17.81 -5.51 -14.42
N ASP A 286 -16.83 -5.64 -15.30
CA ASP A 286 -16.65 -6.82 -16.15
C ASP A 286 -16.39 -8.12 -15.36
N GLU A 287 -15.95 -8.01 -14.11
CA GLU A 287 -15.73 -9.12 -13.18
C GLU A 287 -16.94 -9.39 -12.25
N GLY A 288 -18.04 -8.65 -12.42
CA GLY A 288 -19.24 -8.70 -11.57
C GLY A 288 -19.39 -7.50 -10.64
N GLU A 289 -20.38 -7.55 -9.75
CA GLU A 289 -20.61 -6.50 -8.75
C GLU A 289 -19.59 -6.62 -7.62
N LYS A 290 -18.87 -5.54 -7.33
CA LYS A 290 -17.86 -5.53 -6.26
C LYS A 290 -17.68 -4.15 -5.65
N ALA A 291 -17.18 -4.14 -4.42
CA ALA A 291 -16.59 -2.96 -3.79
C ALA A 291 -15.38 -3.42 -2.96
N ASN A 292 -14.32 -2.63 -2.99
CA ASN A 292 -13.17 -2.79 -2.12
C ASN A 292 -13.09 -1.55 -1.24
N LEU A 293 -12.87 -1.76 0.06
CA LEU A 293 -12.70 -0.70 1.04
C LEU A 293 -11.29 -0.78 1.59
N HIS A 294 -10.64 0.36 1.72
CA HIS A 294 -9.34 0.45 2.39
C HIS A 294 -9.50 1.20 3.70
N LEU A 295 -9.42 0.44 4.79
CA LEU A 295 -9.63 0.93 6.15
C LEU A 295 -8.27 1.11 6.83
N HIS A 296 -8.07 2.27 7.46
CA HIS A 296 -6.90 2.56 8.29
C HIS A 296 -7.33 2.63 9.74
N LEU A 297 -6.78 1.77 10.59
CA LEU A 297 -6.88 1.92 12.04
C LEU A 297 -5.69 2.74 12.51
N THR A 298 -5.96 3.82 13.23
CA THR A 298 -4.90 4.65 13.83
C THR A 298 -4.84 4.43 15.31
N GLY A 299 -3.65 4.54 15.89
CA GLY A 299 -3.47 4.34 17.32
C GLY A 299 -2.17 4.91 17.85
N THR A 300 -1.91 4.67 19.13
CA THR A 300 -0.72 5.12 19.85
C THR A 300 -0.09 4.02 20.71
N LEU A 301 1.23 4.06 20.85
CA LEU A 301 2.00 3.24 21.80
C LEU A 301 2.04 3.94 23.16
N THR A 302 1.40 3.36 24.20
CA THR A 302 1.26 4.03 25.51
C THR A 302 2.60 4.39 26.17
N ALA A 303 3.67 3.64 25.87
CA ALA A 303 4.98 3.87 26.46
C ALA A 303 5.72 5.08 25.87
N THR A 304 5.44 5.43 24.61
CA THR A 304 6.23 6.41 23.84
C THR A 304 5.39 7.55 23.27
N ASP A 305 4.06 7.46 23.34
CA ASP A 305 3.10 8.31 22.61
C ASP A 305 3.34 8.33 21.09
N GLU A 306 4.04 7.31 20.55
CA GLU A 306 4.29 7.17 19.13
C GLU A 306 3.02 6.67 18.43
N SER A 307 2.59 7.39 17.39
CA SER A 307 1.43 7.02 16.58
C SER A 307 1.76 5.91 15.58
N PHE A 308 0.82 5.02 15.32
CA PHE A 308 0.91 4.02 14.26
C PHE A 308 -0.36 3.98 13.41
N THR A 309 -0.28 3.27 12.29
CA THR A 309 -1.42 3.00 11.41
C THR A 309 -1.36 1.55 10.93
N LEU A 310 -2.49 0.85 10.99
CA LEU A 310 -2.68 -0.49 10.43
C LEU A 310 -3.67 -0.39 9.27
N ALA A 311 -3.38 -1.07 8.16
CA ALA A 311 -4.24 -1.05 6.98
C ALA A 311 -4.94 -2.41 6.80
N THR A 312 -6.27 -2.39 6.66
CA THR A 312 -7.10 -3.57 6.36
C THR A 312 -7.86 -3.33 5.06
N ASN A 313 -7.80 -4.31 4.16
CA ASN A 313 -8.58 -4.32 2.92
C ASN A 313 -9.86 -5.13 3.12
N VAL A 314 -11.00 -4.63 2.64
CA VAL A 314 -12.27 -5.36 2.67
C VAL A 314 -12.76 -5.54 1.24
N HIS A 315 -13.00 -6.78 0.83
CA HIS A 315 -13.45 -7.14 -0.50
C HIS A 315 -14.90 -7.62 -0.45
N LEU A 316 -15.84 -6.76 -0.82
CA LEU A 316 -17.22 -7.16 -1.05
C LEU A 316 -17.38 -7.67 -2.47
N ARG A 317 -18.01 -8.83 -2.61
CA ARG A 317 -18.26 -9.49 -3.89
C ARG A 317 -19.73 -9.85 -3.97
N GLY A 318 -20.41 -9.34 -4.99
CA GLY A 318 -21.77 -9.76 -5.29
C GLY A 318 -21.82 -11.22 -5.75
N THR A 319 -23.02 -11.79 -5.78
CA THR A 319 -23.23 -13.18 -6.20
C THR A 319 -22.63 -13.44 -7.59
N GLY A 320 -21.71 -14.39 -7.67
CA GLY A 320 -21.06 -14.78 -8.92
C GLY A 320 -19.94 -13.85 -9.41
N ALA A 321 -19.58 -12.81 -8.65
CA ALA A 321 -18.40 -12.00 -8.95
C ALA A 321 -17.11 -12.83 -8.78
N GLN A 322 -16.15 -12.65 -9.70
CA GLN A 322 -14.86 -13.34 -9.60
C GLN A 322 -14.05 -12.78 -8.42
N ARG A 323 -13.20 -13.64 -7.82
CA ARG A 323 -12.36 -13.27 -6.67
C ARG A 323 -11.24 -12.31 -7.08
#